data_AF-A0A4R4VC54-F1
#
_entry.id   AF-A0A4R4VC54-F1
#
_cell.length_a   1.000
_cell.length_b   1.000
_cell.length_c   1.000
_cell.angle_alpha   90.00
_cell.angle_beta   90.00
_cell.angle_gamma   90.00
#
_symmetry.space_group_name_H-M   'P 1'
#
loop_
_entity.id
_entity.type
_entity.pdbx_description
1 polymer ?
#
loop_
_entity_poly.entity_id
_entity_poly.type
_entity_poly.pdbx_seq_one_letter_code
_entity_poly.pdbx_strand_id
1 'polypeptide(L)'
;MEAMDKPSTHHRTWQDAHVSIDDATITLRTMNGREFELASDQAPSISLMELGKGIISYIQSHSPQDADHIPHAKDDRAYNFSVCIDDAAPLPWEDSPMIFVDFSNVYKCDIEFAVRSPREIPRKLLAGKLATLLEEYGFNFNTESENAARVDVRKSHDPGLYVWSIEAAIPPSTTIAQICAIRRELNYNSFFFSQSFTDPRMVYELVRTGGIGRLIGMAENEWLEVKSAPYEMKRDKQWQSELSEDVARFANSEYGGILIIGIRSEKREGRDVLKKLTPLPIDGRRVDRYHQSIDSHLHPPVDRLRIESVPYEDGEVVYILVPPQPEERKPFLVQGAFIDGRYQQGVISIVRRRGEHSIPVTAREIHAMLAAGRALLRREANPYREQ
;
A
#
# COMPACT_ATOMS: atom_id res chain seq x y z
N MET A 1 21.38 -52.62 -26.58
CA MET A 1 19.96 -52.41 -26.94
C MET A 1 19.29 -51.92 -25.66
N GLU A 2 19.58 -50.66 -25.31
CA GLU A 2 19.10 -50.00 -24.09
C GLU A 2 17.87 -49.18 -24.44
N ALA A 3 16.80 -49.39 -23.69
CA ALA A 3 15.56 -48.65 -23.85
C ALA A 3 15.75 -47.21 -23.33
N MET A 4 15.58 -46.23 -24.22
CA MET A 4 15.46 -44.82 -23.85
C MET A 4 14.14 -44.59 -23.12
N ASP A 5 14.24 -44.18 -21.87
CA ASP A 5 13.13 -43.64 -21.09
C ASP A 5 12.78 -42.25 -21.64
N LYS A 6 11.52 -42.07 -22.05
CA LYS A 6 11.01 -40.75 -22.47
C LYS A 6 10.50 -40.02 -21.23
N PRO A 7 10.89 -38.76 -20.97
CA PRO A 7 10.24 -37.98 -19.93
C PRO A 7 8.81 -37.64 -20.37
N SER A 8 7.82 -38.15 -19.65
CA SER A 8 6.41 -37.77 -19.80
C SER A 8 6.17 -36.41 -19.13
N THR A 9 6.52 -35.33 -19.82
CA THR A 9 6.04 -33.99 -19.45
C THR A 9 4.60 -33.84 -19.93
N HIS A 10 3.64 -34.28 -19.11
CA HIS A 10 2.28 -33.77 -19.18
C HIS A 10 2.31 -32.30 -18.76
N HIS A 11 2.59 -31.40 -19.70
CA HIS A 11 2.23 -30.00 -19.54
C HIS A 11 0.71 -29.94 -19.43
N ARG A 12 0.20 -29.74 -18.21
CA ARG A 12 -1.18 -29.34 -17.98
C ARG A 12 -1.33 -27.97 -18.63
N THR A 13 -1.92 -27.92 -19.82
CA THR A 13 -2.27 -26.66 -20.47
C THR A 13 -3.47 -26.09 -19.72
N TRP A 14 -3.18 -25.17 -18.80
CA TRP A 14 -4.16 -24.20 -18.33
C TRP A 14 -4.63 -23.43 -19.57
N GLN A 15 -5.92 -23.47 -19.87
CA GLN A 15 -6.50 -22.53 -20.83
C GLN A 15 -6.95 -21.32 -20.02
N ASP A 16 -6.08 -20.31 -20.01
CA ASP A 16 -6.20 -19.11 -19.19
C ASP A 16 -7.40 -18.27 -19.60
N ALA A 17 -8.03 -17.69 -18.60
CA ALA A 17 -9.30 -17.02 -18.73
C ALA A 17 -9.33 -15.89 -17.67
N HIS A 18 -9.28 -14.64 -18.12
CA HIS A 18 -9.06 -13.41 -17.32
C HIS A 18 -10.29 -12.87 -16.56
N VAL A 19 -10.22 -12.74 -15.24
CA VAL A 19 -11.16 -11.87 -14.52
C VAL A 19 -10.57 -10.45 -14.52
N SER A 20 -11.38 -9.42 -14.74
CA SER A 20 -11.00 -8.01 -14.64
C SER A 20 -12.06 -7.33 -13.79
N ILE A 21 -11.66 -6.64 -12.73
CA ILE A 21 -12.57 -5.72 -12.05
C ILE A 21 -12.24 -4.28 -12.49
N ASP A 22 -13.11 -3.73 -13.32
CA ASP A 22 -13.30 -2.30 -13.45
C ASP A 22 -14.61 -1.93 -12.74
N ASP A 23 -14.78 -0.66 -12.36
CA ASP A 23 -15.84 -0.10 -11.50
C ASP A 23 -17.32 -0.46 -11.83
N ALA A 24 -17.61 -1.26 -12.88
CA ALA A 24 -18.96 -1.53 -13.38
C ALA A 24 -19.36 -3.01 -13.57
N THR A 25 -18.45 -3.99 -13.59
CA THR A 25 -18.82 -5.42 -13.81
C THR A 25 -17.87 -6.42 -13.12
N ILE A 26 -18.42 -7.51 -12.58
CA ILE A 26 -17.71 -8.71 -12.10
C ILE A 26 -17.86 -9.81 -13.17
N THR A 27 -16.82 -10.59 -13.46
CA THR A 27 -16.95 -11.75 -14.36
C THR A 27 -16.44 -13.03 -13.67
N LEU A 28 -17.28 -14.05 -13.44
CA LEU A 28 -16.88 -15.36 -12.91
C LEU A 28 -16.41 -16.26 -14.05
N ARG A 29 -15.50 -17.21 -13.79
CA ARG A 29 -15.14 -18.24 -14.76
C ARG A 29 -15.14 -19.61 -14.11
N THR A 30 -15.52 -20.64 -14.87
CA THR A 30 -15.34 -22.03 -14.46
C THR A 30 -14.20 -22.67 -15.24
N MET A 31 -13.57 -23.70 -14.68
CA MET A 31 -12.44 -24.44 -15.28
C MET A 31 -12.75 -25.09 -16.65
N ASN A 32 -14.00 -24.98 -17.12
CA ASN A 32 -14.49 -25.56 -18.37
C ASN A 32 -14.59 -24.49 -19.50
N GLY A 33 -13.98 -23.31 -19.32
CA GLY A 33 -13.98 -22.23 -20.31
C GLY A 33 -15.29 -21.43 -20.40
N ARG A 34 -16.13 -21.46 -19.35
CA ARG A 34 -17.35 -20.64 -19.30
C ARG A 34 -17.10 -19.36 -18.51
N GLU A 35 -17.42 -18.22 -19.10
CA GLU A 35 -17.41 -16.90 -18.49
C GLU A 35 -18.83 -16.52 -18.05
N PHE A 36 -18.96 -15.86 -16.91
CA PHE A 36 -20.21 -15.37 -16.34
C PHE A 36 -20.00 -13.91 -16.01
N GLU A 37 -20.92 -13.01 -16.34
CA GLU A 37 -20.85 -11.63 -15.86
C GLU A 37 -21.88 -11.41 -14.74
N LEU A 38 -21.48 -10.65 -13.72
CA LEU A 38 -22.20 -10.21 -12.53
C LEU A 38 -22.14 -8.68 -12.54
N ALA A 39 -23.27 -8.00 -12.31
CA ALA A 39 -23.25 -6.54 -12.18
C ALA A 39 -22.44 -6.12 -10.93
N SER A 40 -21.56 -5.10 -11.04
CA SER A 40 -20.64 -4.75 -9.94
C SER A 40 -21.31 -4.18 -8.71
N ASP A 41 -22.51 -3.63 -8.84
CA ASP A 41 -23.24 -2.97 -7.75
C ASP A 41 -23.72 -3.96 -6.68
N GLN A 42 -24.05 -5.20 -7.06
CA GLN A 42 -24.49 -6.24 -6.12
C GLN A 42 -23.37 -7.16 -5.67
N ALA A 43 -22.34 -7.32 -6.49
CA ALA A 43 -21.39 -8.39 -6.33
C ALA A 43 -20.56 -8.37 -5.01
N PRO A 44 -20.18 -7.21 -4.44
CA PRO A 44 -19.52 -7.16 -3.13
C PRO A 44 -20.35 -7.79 -2.00
N SER A 45 -21.67 -7.76 -2.11
CA SER A 45 -22.60 -8.27 -1.09
C SER A 45 -22.99 -9.75 -1.25
N ILE A 46 -22.67 -10.36 -2.40
CA ILE A 46 -23.01 -11.76 -2.68
C ILE A 46 -22.20 -12.67 -1.75
N SER A 47 -22.90 -13.56 -1.03
CA SER A 47 -22.25 -14.61 -0.25
C SER A 47 -21.70 -15.73 -1.14
N LEU A 48 -20.65 -16.42 -0.70
CA LEU A 48 -20.11 -17.59 -1.40
C LEU A 48 -21.17 -18.68 -1.60
N MET A 49 -22.11 -18.83 -0.66
CA MET A 49 -23.23 -19.76 -0.80
C MET A 49 -24.15 -19.38 -1.95
N GLU A 50 -24.53 -18.10 -2.05
CA GLU A 50 -25.39 -17.61 -3.14
C GLU A 50 -24.67 -17.72 -4.48
N LEU A 51 -23.40 -17.35 -4.51
CA LEU A 51 -22.53 -17.51 -5.67
C LEU A 51 -22.49 -18.97 -6.13
N GLY A 52 -22.21 -19.89 -5.20
CA GLY A 52 -22.13 -21.32 -5.48
C GLY A 52 -23.46 -21.91 -5.95
N LYS A 53 -24.58 -21.52 -5.34
CA LYS A 53 -25.93 -21.92 -5.79
C LYS A 53 -26.24 -21.41 -7.19
N GLY A 54 -25.91 -20.15 -7.48
CA GLY A 54 -26.10 -19.54 -8.81
C GLY A 54 -25.33 -20.29 -9.89
N ILE A 55 -24.06 -20.59 -9.64
CA ILE A 55 -23.20 -21.34 -10.58
C ILE A 55 -23.74 -22.75 -10.81
N ILE A 56 -24.11 -23.49 -9.76
CA ILE A 56 -24.66 -24.84 -9.91
C ILE A 56 -25.99 -24.83 -10.67
N SER A 57 -26.90 -23.91 -10.35
CA SER A 57 -28.18 -23.78 -11.05
C SER A 57 -27.99 -23.46 -12.53
N TYR A 58 -27.03 -22.60 -12.86
CA TYR A 58 -26.65 -22.32 -14.24
C TYR A 58 -26.12 -23.56 -14.95
N ILE A 59 -25.17 -24.28 -14.34
CA ILE A 59 -24.60 -25.52 -14.91
C ILE A 59 -25.71 -26.54 -15.20
N GLN A 60 -26.64 -26.74 -14.26
CA GLN A 60 -27.76 -27.67 -14.41
C GLN A 60 -28.74 -27.26 -15.53
N SER A 61 -28.97 -25.97 -15.73
CA SER A 61 -29.87 -25.47 -16.78
C SER A 61 -29.25 -25.43 -18.18
N HIS A 62 -27.92 -25.42 -18.28
CA HIS A 62 -27.18 -25.24 -19.54
C HIS A 62 -26.25 -26.39 -19.91
N SER A 63 -26.21 -27.49 -19.15
CA SER A 63 -25.49 -28.72 -19.52
C SER A 63 -26.47 -29.87 -19.77
N PRO A 64 -26.94 -30.09 -21.02
CA PRO A 64 -27.83 -31.20 -21.31
C PRO A 64 -27.13 -32.55 -21.52
N GLN A 65 -25.81 -32.66 -21.83
CA GLN A 65 -25.28 -33.92 -22.41
C GLN A 65 -23.85 -34.41 -22.07
N ASP A 66 -22.99 -33.70 -21.33
CA ASP A 66 -21.62 -34.21 -21.00
C ASP A 66 -21.35 -34.25 -19.48
N ALA A 67 -22.26 -34.85 -18.70
CA ALA A 67 -22.08 -35.02 -17.26
C ALA A 67 -21.01 -36.08 -16.89
N ASP A 68 -20.56 -36.89 -17.85
CA ASP A 68 -19.60 -37.99 -17.64
C ASP A 68 -18.11 -37.54 -17.71
N HIS A 69 -17.84 -36.25 -17.93
CA HIS A 69 -16.49 -35.68 -17.99
C HIS A 69 -16.29 -34.54 -16.99
N ILE A 70 -16.52 -34.82 -15.70
CA ILE A 70 -16.04 -33.96 -14.61
C ILE A 70 -14.92 -34.68 -13.84
N PRO A 71 -13.63 -34.57 -14.25
CA PRO A 71 -12.55 -34.95 -13.36
C PRO A 71 -11.63 -33.77 -13.07
N HIS A 72 -11.84 -33.13 -11.92
CA HIS A 72 -10.76 -32.50 -11.18
C HIS A 72 -10.72 -33.05 -9.75
N ALA A 73 -10.49 -34.35 -9.63
CA ALA A 73 -10.01 -34.95 -8.38
C ALA A 73 -8.50 -34.67 -8.30
N LYS A 74 -8.13 -33.52 -7.75
CA LYS A 74 -6.78 -33.32 -7.20
C LYS A 74 -6.89 -33.71 -5.72
N ASP A 75 -6.16 -34.74 -5.30
CA ASP A 75 -6.14 -35.24 -3.91
C ASP A 75 -7.52 -35.64 -3.33
N ASP A 76 -8.10 -36.78 -3.72
CA ASP A 76 -9.26 -37.44 -3.03
C ASP A 76 -10.51 -36.56 -2.74
N ARG A 77 -10.56 -35.34 -3.28
CA ARG A 77 -11.61 -34.34 -3.07
C ARG A 77 -12.31 -34.09 -4.38
N ALA A 78 -13.60 -34.38 -4.42
CA ALA A 78 -14.46 -33.98 -5.53
C ALA A 78 -14.74 -32.48 -5.39
N TYR A 79 -13.96 -31.64 -6.06
CA TYR A 79 -14.33 -30.25 -6.30
C TYR A 79 -15.26 -30.19 -7.50
N ASN A 80 -16.40 -29.50 -7.36
CA ASN A 80 -17.37 -29.36 -8.44
C ASN A 80 -16.93 -28.25 -9.41
N PHE A 81 -16.30 -27.18 -8.93
CA PHE A 81 -15.74 -26.09 -9.73
C PHE A 81 -14.86 -25.14 -8.88
N SER A 82 -13.98 -24.40 -9.55
CA SER A 82 -13.18 -23.30 -8.98
C SER A 82 -13.60 -21.97 -9.60
N VAL A 83 -13.59 -20.90 -8.81
CA VAL A 83 -13.87 -19.52 -9.23
C VAL A 83 -12.61 -18.69 -9.01
N CYS A 84 -12.14 -18.02 -10.05
CA CYS A 84 -11.15 -16.96 -9.93
C CYS A 84 -11.86 -15.63 -9.66
N ILE A 85 -11.39 -14.84 -8.70
CA ILE A 85 -11.82 -13.47 -8.45
C ILE A 85 -10.56 -12.62 -8.65
N ASP A 86 -10.58 -11.74 -9.65
CA ASP A 86 -9.56 -10.70 -9.79
C ASP A 86 -9.77 -9.67 -8.69
N ASP A 87 -8.71 -9.18 -8.05
CA ASP A 87 -8.88 -8.15 -7.03
C ASP A 87 -8.97 -6.78 -7.69
N ALA A 88 -10.08 -6.07 -7.48
CA ALA A 88 -10.35 -4.73 -8.00
C ALA A 88 -9.37 -3.66 -7.54
N ALA A 89 -8.67 -3.95 -6.44
CA ALA A 89 -7.70 -3.04 -5.87
C ALA A 89 -6.38 -3.81 -5.69
N PRO A 90 -5.70 -4.15 -6.80
CA PRO A 90 -4.41 -4.80 -6.71
C PRO A 90 -3.46 -3.92 -5.91
N LEU A 91 -2.67 -4.53 -5.03
CA LEU A 91 -1.65 -3.76 -4.34
C LEU A 91 -0.54 -3.39 -5.36
N PRO A 92 0.18 -2.29 -5.14
CA PRO A 92 1.14 -1.73 -6.10
C PRO A 92 2.27 -2.64 -6.55
N TRP A 93 2.55 -3.66 -5.74
CA TRP A 93 3.60 -4.65 -5.94
C TRP A 93 3.05 -5.99 -6.44
N GLU A 94 1.75 -6.03 -6.78
CA GLU A 94 1.08 -7.21 -7.29
C GLU A 94 0.83 -7.07 -8.78
N ASP A 95 1.30 -8.06 -9.54
CA ASP A 95 0.95 -8.23 -10.94
C ASP A 95 -0.21 -9.24 -11.00
N SER A 96 -1.38 -8.78 -11.45
CA SER A 96 -2.60 -9.61 -11.64
C SER A 96 -2.94 -10.49 -10.43
N PRO A 97 -3.32 -9.89 -9.30
CA PRO A 97 -3.67 -10.64 -8.11
C PRO A 97 -4.95 -11.46 -8.29
N MET A 98 -4.81 -12.78 -8.12
CA MET A 98 -5.94 -13.70 -8.20
C MET A 98 -6.28 -14.29 -6.83
N ILE A 99 -7.58 -14.43 -6.57
CA ILE A 99 -8.15 -15.25 -5.50
C ILE A 99 -8.81 -16.45 -6.16
N PHE A 100 -8.48 -17.65 -5.73
CA PHE A 100 -9.19 -18.84 -6.17
C PHE A 100 -10.11 -19.33 -5.06
N VAL A 101 -11.38 -19.58 -5.37
CA VAL A 101 -12.36 -20.17 -4.46
C VAL A 101 -12.79 -21.52 -5.04
N ASP A 102 -12.45 -22.59 -4.33
CA ASP A 102 -12.73 -23.96 -4.73
C ASP A 102 -14.00 -24.47 -4.01
N PHE A 103 -15.00 -24.88 -4.79
CA PHE A 103 -16.28 -25.36 -4.27
C PHE A 103 -16.35 -26.88 -4.34
N SER A 104 -16.30 -27.55 -3.18
CA SER A 104 -16.57 -29.00 -3.09
C SER A 104 -18.06 -29.30 -3.04
N ASN A 105 -18.85 -28.40 -2.43
CA ASN A 105 -20.32 -28.30 -2.57
C ASN A 105 -20.75 -26.88 -2.14
N VAL A 106 -22.06 -26.57 -2.20
CA VAL A 106 -22.58 -25.23 -1.84
C VAL A 106 -22.36 -24.83 -0.38
N TYR A 107 -22.02 -25.79 0.48
CA TYR A 107 -21.80 -25.59 1.92
C TYR A 107 -20.34 -25.75 2.33
N LYS A 108 -19.45 -26.09 1.39
CA LYS A 108 -18.02 -26.29 1.67
C LYS A 108 -17.17 -25.69 0.54
N CYS A 109 -16.58 -24.56 0.85
CA CYS A 109 -15.65 -23.83 0.01
C CYS A 109 -14.27 -23.75 0.69
N ASP A 110 -13.24 -23.99 -0.09
CA ASP A 110 -11.85 -23.70 0.25
C ASP A 110 -11.43 -22.46 -0.55
N ILE A 111 -10.54 -21.64 -0.01
CA ILE A 111 -9.95 -20.51 -0.74
C ILE A 111 -8.46 -20.71 -0.86
N GLU A 112 -7.88 -20.31 -2.00
CA GLU A 112 -6.45 -20.16 -2.19
C GLU A 112 -6.12 -18.67 -2.40
N PHE A 113 -5.36 -18.09 -1.48
CA PHE A 113 -4.77 -16.76 -1.65
C PHE A 113 -3.31 -16.89 -2.07
N ALA A 114 -2.90 -16.10 -3.06
CA ALA A 114 -1.49 -15.80 -3.30
C ALA A 114 -1.12 -14.51 -2.58
N VAL A 115 -0.15 -14.60 -1.67
CA VAL A 115 0.40 -13.44 -0.96
C VAL A 115 1.83 -13.20 -1.43
N ARG A 116 2.20 -11.94 -1.70
CA ARG A 116 3.55 -11.57 -2.18
C ARG A 116 4.32 -10.79 -1.13
N SER A 117 5.63 -11.05 -1.03
CA SER A 117 6.54 -10.27 -0.17
C SER A 117 7.95 -10.20 -0.76
N PRO A 118 8.66 -9.08 -0.60
CA PRO A 118 10.04 -8.92 -1.04
C PRO A 118 11.05 -9.68 -0.17
N ARG A 119 10.60 -10.27 0.94
CA ARG A 119 11.46 -11.02 1.88
C ARG A 119 10.83 -12.34 2.22
N GLU A 120 11.66 -13.35 2.45
CA GLU A 120 11.18 -14.64 2.94
C GLU A 120 10.64 -14.49 4.37
N ILE A 121 9.34 -14.76 4.55
CA ILE A 121 8.69 -14.85 5.85
C ILE A 121 8.65 -16.32 6.26
N PRO A 122 9.13 -16.70 7.47
CA PRO A 122 9.06 -18.07 7.93
C PRO A 122 7.61 -18.60 7.92
N ARG A 123 7.39 -19.76 7.30
CA ARG A 123 6.05 -20.38 7.12
C ARG A 123 5.22 -20.41 8.39
N LYS A 124 5.80 -20.85 9.51
CA LYS A 124 5.12 -20.95 10.82
C LYS A 124 4.63 -19.59 11.32
N LEU A 125 5.43 -18.56 11.07
CA LEU A 125 5.16 -17.21 11.52
C LEU A 125 4.07 -16.55 10.68
N LEU A 126 4.12 -16.75 9.36
CA LEU A 126 3.04 -16.36 8.47
C LEU A 126 1.75 -17.09 8.90
N ALA A 127 1.75 -18.43 8.93
CA ALA A 127 0.59 -19.25 9.31
C ALA A 127 -0.06 -18.82 10.63
N GLY A 128 0.72 -18.50 11.65
CA GLY A 128 0.19 -17.97 12.92
C GLY A 128 -0.57 -16.66 12.76
N LYS A 129 0.00 -15.68 12.02
CA LYS A 129 -0.69 -14.41 11.74
C LYS A 129 -1.92 -14.58 10.86
N LEU A 130 -1.85 -15.49 9.88
CA LEU A 130 -2.97 -15.83 9.01
C LEU A 130 -4.13 -16.38 9.82
N ALA A 131 -3.86 -17.33 10.73
CA ALA A 131 -4.86 -17.92 11.59
C ALA A 131 -5.53 -16.86 12.46
N THR A 132 -4.75 -15.99 13.12
CA THR A 132 -5.30 -14.88 13.92
C THR A 132 -6.18 -13.94 13.09
N LEU A 133 -5.71 -13.51 11.91
CA LEU A 133 -6.53 -12.64 11.05
C LEU A 133 -7.82 -13.35 10.63
N LEU A 134 -7.74 -14.60 10.18
CA LEU A 134 -8.91 -15.33 9.72
C LEU A 134 -9.91 -15.58 10.87
N GLU A 135 -9.43 -15.85 12.09
CA GLU A 135 -10.25 -15.92 13.30
C GLU A 135 -11.00 -14.61 13.59
N GLU A 136 -10.36 -13.44 13.37
CA GLU A 136 -11.02 -12.12 13.53
C GLU A 136 -12.21 -11.94 12.58
N TYR A 137 -12.18 -12.58 11.41
CA TYR A 137 -13.29 -12.60 10.47
C TYR A 137 -14.27 -13.77 10.70
N GLY A 138 -14.10 -14.55 11.78
CA GLY A 138 -14.98 -15.67 12.14
C GLY A 138 -14.66 -16.99 11.42
N PHE A 139 -13.45 -17.14 10.89
CA PHE A 139 -13.01 -18.35 10.19
C PHE A 139 -12.39 -19.30 11.21
N ASN A 140 -12.75 -20.58 11.14
CA ASN A 140 -12.18 -21.58 12.03
C ASN A 140 -10.99 -22.29 11.36
N PHE A 141 -9.80 -22.08 11.93
CA PHE A 141 -8.66 -22.95 11.64
C PHE A 141 -8.79 -24.23 12.45
N ASN A 142 -9.14 -25.33 11.78
CA ASN A 142 -9.17 -26.61 12.47
C ASN A 142 -7.75 -27.20 12.60
N THR A 143 -6.87 -26.58 13.39
CA THR A 143 -5.45 -26.95 13.49
C THR A 143 -5.18 -28.40 13.93
N GLU A 144 -6.21 -29.14 14.39
CA GLU A 144 -6.09 -30.52 14.89
C GLU A 144 -6.30 -31.61 13.82
N SER A 145 -6.71 -31.25 12.60
CA SER A 145 -6.88 -32.19 11.50
C SER A 145 -5.67 -32.15 10.57
N GLU A 146 -5.05 -33.31 10.30
CA GLU A 146 -4.00 -33.47 9.27
C GLU A 146 -4.43 -32.97 7.86
N ASN A 147 -5.73 -32.66 7.68
CA ASN A 147 -6.34 -32.16 6.45
C ASN A 147 -6.81 -30.70 6.50
N ALA A 148 -6.55 -29.97 7.59
CA ALA A 148 -7.00 -28.59 7.75
C ALA A 148 -5.91 -27.56 7.43
N ALA A 149 -6.26 -26.63 6.54
CA ALA A 149 -5.47 -25.48 6.10
C ALA A 149 -4.01 -25.77 5.76
N ARG A 150 -3.77 -26.20 4.51
CA ARG A 150 -2.42 -26.26 3.95
C ARG A 150 -1.97 -24.84 3.60
N VAL A 151 -1.20 -24.20 4.48
CA VAL A 151 -0.36 -23.07 4.05
C VAL A 151 0.80 -23.65 3.26
N ASP A 152 0.73 -23.65 1.94
CA ASP A 152 1.82 -24.10 1.07
C ASP A 152 2.72 -22.91 0.71
N VAL A 153 4.04 -23.12 0.69
CA VAL A 153 4.99 -22.06 0.35
C VAL A 153 5.64 -22.41 -0.97
N ARG A 154 5.34 -21.63 -2.01
CA ARG A 154 5.88 -21.85 -3.34
C ARG A 154 6.74 -20.67 -3.74
N LYS A 155 7.99 -20.93 -4.10
CA LYS A 155 8.82 -19.86 -4.67
C LYS A 155 8.25 -19.48 -6.04
N SER A 156 7.88 -18.21 -6.22
CA SER A 156 7.42 -17.71 -7.52
C SER A 156 8.52 -17.79 -8.55
N HIS A 157 8.13 -17.79 -9.83
CA HIS A 157 9.05 -17.60 -10.94
C HIS A 157 9.49 -16.13 -11.08
N ASP A 158 8.84 -15.20 -10.36
CA ASP A 158 9.22 -13.79 -10.34
C ASP A 158 10.48 -13.55 -9.50
N PRO A 159 11.57 -13.02 -10.09
CA PRO A 159 12.80 -12.77 -9.35
C PRO A 159 12.58 -11.79 -8.20
N GLY A 160 12.90 -12.22 -6.97
CA GLY A 160 12.88 -11.36 -5.79
C GLY A 160 11.56 -11.30 -5.03
N LEU A 161 10.53 -12.03 -5.45
CA LEU A 161 9.27 -12.16 -4.72
C LEU A 161 9.04 -13.59 -4.23
N TYR A 162 8.64 -13.70 -2.98
CA TYR A 162 8.15 -14.94 -2.40
C TYR A 162 6.62 -14.95 -2.51
N VAL A 163 6.06 -16.10 -2.90
CA VAL A 163 4.61 -16.31 -2.96
C VAL A 163 4.21 -17.35 -1.92
N TRP A 164 3.17 -17.04 -1.16
CA TRP A 164 2.54 -18.02 -0.26
C TRP A 164 1.16 -18.33 -0.77
N SER A 165 0.86 -19.62 -0.96
CA SER A 165 -0.47 -20.14 -1.27
C SER A 165 -1.12 -20.56 0.04
N ILE A 166 -2.26 -19.94 0.36
CA ILE A 166 -2.94 -20.18 1.62
C ILE A 166 -4.27 -20.86 1.32
N GLU A 167 -4.39 -22.14 1.66
CA GLU A 167 -5.66 -22.87 1.61
C GLU A 167 -6.39 -22.76 2.95
N ALA A 168 -7.64 -22.26 2.96
CA ALA A 168 -8.48 -22.18 4.15
C ALA A 168 -9.95 -22.50 3.87
N ALA A 169 -10.61 -23.18 4.82
CA ALA A 169 -12.05 -23.42 4.76
C ALA A 169 -12.82 -22.17 5.20
N ILE A 170 -13.83 -21.78 4.43
CA ILE A 170 -14.58 -20.52 4.64
C ILE A 170 -16.04 -20.79 5.00
N PRO A 171 -16.66 -19.99 5.91
CA PRO A 171 -18.11 -20.00 6.08
C PRO A 171 -18.84 -19.66 4.76
N PRO A 172 -19.84 -20.45 4.32
CA PRO A 172 -20.58 -20.14 3.09
C PRO A 172 -21.28 -18.77 3.10
N SER A 173 -21.51 -18.18 4.28
CA SER A 173 -22.06 -16.84 4.44
C SER A 173 -21.08 -15.70 4.14
N THR A 174 -19.78 -15.99 3.98
CA THR A 174 -18.77 -14.98 3.67
C THR A 174 -19.03 -14.34 2.31
N THR A 175 -18.94 -13.01 2.23
CA THR A 175 -19.17 -12.26 0.99
C THR A 175 -17.90 -12.07 0.17
N ILE A 176 -18.06 -11.74 -1.12
CA ILE A 176 -16.93 -11.37 -2.00
C ILE A 176 -16.14 -10.19 -1.40
N ALA A 177 -16.82 -9.17 -0.87
CA ALA A 177 -16.15 -8.03 -0.23
C ALA A 177 -15.27 -8.45 0.94
N GLN A 178 -15.76 -9.37 1.78
CA GLN A 178 -14.99 -9.87 2.92
C GLN A 178 -13.75 -10.63 2.47
N ILE A 179 -13.85 -11.42 1.40
CA ILE A 179 -12.72 -12.16 0.83
C ILE A 179 -11.63 -11.22 0.29
N CYS A 180 -12.02 -10.19 -0.47
CA CYS A 180 -11.08 -9.19 -0.97
C CYS A 180 -10.45 -8.41 0.20
N ALA A 181 -11.23 -8.05 1.23
CA ALA A 181 -10.72 -7.40 2.44
C ALA A 181 -9.68 -8.28 3.15
N ILE A 182 -10.00 -9.56 3.38
CA ILE A 182 -9.07 -10.53 3.99
C ILE A 182 -7.78 -10.61 3.19
N ARG A 183 -7.86 -10.82 1.87
CA ARG A 183 -6.68 -10.88 1.01
C ARG A 183 -5.81 -9.63 1.13
N ARG A 184 -6.43 -8.46 1.11
CA ARG A 184 -5.72 -7.19 1.23
C ARG A 184 -4.99 -7.08 2.57
N GLU A 185 -5.69 -7.40 3.66
CA GLU A 185 -5.11 -7.47 5.01
C GLU A 185 -3.98 -8.50 5.11
N LEU A 186 -4.11 -9.65 4.43
CA LEU A 186 -3.09 -10.68 4.35
C LEU A 186 -1.83 -10.21 3.64
N ASN A 187 -1.99 -9.56 2.50
CA ASN A 187 -0.87 -8.99 1.77
C ASN A 187 -0.21 -7.86 2.56
N TYR A 188 -0.97 -7.01 3.25
CA TYR A 188 -0.37 -6.02 4.15
C TYR A 188 0.43 -6.64 5.29
N ASN A 189 -0.15 -7.63 5.96
CA ASN A 189 0.52 -8.32 7.06
C ASN A 189 1.77 -9.08 6.61
N SER A 190 1.93 -9.33 5.32
CA SER A 190 3.07 -10.07 4.76
C SER A 190 4.10 -9.14 4.12
N PHE A 191 3.65 -8.11 3.43
CA PHE A 191 4.52 -7.08 2.87
C PHE A 191 5.10 -6.18 3.98
N PHE A 192 4.26 -5.75 4.93
CA PHE A 192 4.64 -4.96 6.11
C PHE A 192 4.73 -5.84 7.36
N PHE A 193 5.33 -7.02 7.21
CA PHE A 193 5.33 -8.05 8.24
C PHE A 193 5.86 -7.58 9.60
N SER A 194 6.91 -6.75 9.58
CA SER A 194 7.38 -6.04 10.76
C SER A 194 6.66 -4.69 10.81
N GLN A 195 5.77 -4.49 11.79
CA GLN A 195 5.17 -3.17 12.09
C GLN A 195 6.21 -2.08 12.41
N SER A 196 7.51 -2.42 12.41
CA SER A 196 8.59 -1.45 12.33
C SER A 196 8.62 -0.84 10.92
N PHE A 197 7.78 0.17 10.71
CA PHE A 197 7.98 1.10 9.62
C PHE A 197 9.25 1.90 9.94
N THR A 198 10.26 1.81 9.07
CA THR A 198 11.55 2.48 9.22
C THR A 198 11.91 3.34 8.01
N ASP A 199 11.05 3.40 7.00
CA ASP A 199 11.28 4.09 5.73
C ASP A 199 10.01 4.86 5.35
N PRO A 200 10.09 6.18 5.09
CA PRO A 200 8.95 6.96 4.61
C PRO A 200 8.30 6.38 3.35
N ARG A 201 9.04 5.70 2.48
CA ARG A 201 8.47 5.07 1.27
C ARG A 201 7.53 3.91 1.60
N MET A 202 7.87 3.10 2.61
CA MET A 202 6.98 2.02 3.06
C MET A 202 5.67 2.58 3.61
N VAL A 203 5.74 3.68 4.37
CA VAL A 203 4.53 4.35 4.89
C VAL A 203 3.74 4.98 3.75
N TYR A 204 4.39 5.59 2.76
CA TYR A 204 3.72 6.10 1.56
C TYR A 204 2.92 5.00 0.85
N GLU A 205 3.54 3.84 0.57
CA GLU A 205 2.83 2.73 -0.06
C GLU A 205 1.72 2.15 0.82
N LEU A 206 1.93 2.06 2.14
CA LEU A 206 0.91 1.64 3.09
C LEU A 206 -0.31 2.58 3.05
N VAL A 207 -0.09 3.90 3.09
CA VAL A 207 -1.17 4.90 3.07
C VAL A 207 -1.90 4.87 1.74
N ARG A 208 -1.16 4.91 0.62
CA ARG A 208 -1.70 4.94 -0.74
C ARG A 208 -2.65 3.79 -1.04
N THR A 209 -2.45 2.67 -0.38
CA THR A 209 -3.22 1.45 -0.63
C THR A 209 -4.40 1.28 0.34
N GLY A 210 -4.53 2.13 1.37
CA GLY A 210 -5.61 2.09 2.36
C GLY A 210 -5.22 1.51 3.73
N GLY A 211 -3.95 1.13 3.94
CA GLY A 211 -3.45 0.58 5.20
C GLY A 211 -3.15 1.60 6.30
N ILE A 212 -3.60 2.85 6.16
CA ILE A 212 -3.24 3.97 7.04
C ILE A 212 -3.58 3.75 8.53
N GLY A 213 -4.64 2.99 8.84
CA GLY A 213 -5.02 2.65 10.22
C GLY A 213 -3.92 1.92 11.00
N ARG A 214 -2.99 1.27 10.30
CA ARG A 214 -1.86 0.55 10.90
C ARG A 214 -0.77 1.46 11.46
N LEU A 215 -0.83 2.76 11.18
CA LEU A 215 0.09 3.75 11.76
C LEU A 215 -0.33 4.20 13.17
N ILE A 216 -1.56 3.86 13.61
CA ILE A 216 -2.01 4.23 14.95
C ILE A 216 -1.18 3.52 16.01
N GLY A 217 -0.72 4.29 17.00
CA GLY A 217 0.22 3.86 18.04
C GLY A 217 1.69 4.08 17.68
N MET A 218 2.00 4.42 16.42
CA MET A 218 3.36 4.80 16.03
C MET A 218 3.70 6.20 16.58
N ALA A 219 4.94 6.39 17.03
CA ALA A 219 5.45 7.71 17.38
C ALA A 219 5.90 8.46 16.11
N GLU A 220 5.61 9.76 16.07
CA GLU A 220 6.30 10.68 15.17
C GLU A 220 7.82 10.56 15.40
N ASN A 221 8.60 10.79 14.35
CA ASN A 221 10.04 10.62 14.40
C ASN A 221 10.74 11.53 13.39
N GLU A 222 12.01 11.28 13.07
CA GLU A 222 12.80 12.11 12.16
C GLU A 222 12.31 12.12 10.69
N TRP A 223 11.53 11.12 10.27
CA TRP A 223 11.03 11.00 8.90
C TRP A 223 9.50 10.91 8.83
N LEU A 224 8.78 10.76 9.94
CA LEU A 224 7.31 10.78 9.99
C LEU A 224 6.81 11.98 10.80
N GLU A 225 5.94 12.79 10.19
CA GLU A 225 5.21 13.88 10.85
C GLU A 225 3.72 13.81 10.49
N VAL A 226 2.84 14.13 11.44
CA VAL A 226 1.39 14.16 11.17
C VAL A 226 0.73 15.48 11.53
N LYS A 227 -0.37 15.79 10.84
CA LYS A 227 -1.25 16.92 11.13
C LYS A 227 -2.69 16.45 11.16
N SER A 228 -3.49 16.98 12.08
CA SER A 228 -4.91 16.60 12.21
C SER A 228 -5.86 17.42 11.34
N ALA A 229 -5.42 18.56 10.82
CA ALA A 229 -6.24 19.52 10.09
C ALA A 229 -5.53 19.96 8.81
N PRO A 230 -6.28 20.36 7.77
CA PRO A 230 -5.69 20.85 6.53
C PRO A 230 -5.05 22.23 6.76
N TYR A 231 -3.94 22.48 6.05
CA TYR A 231 -3.16 23.72 6.20
C TYR A 231 -4.00 24.97 5.87
N GLU A 232 -4.81 24.92 4.82
CA GLU A 232 -5.62 26.05 4.33
C GLU A 232 -6.71 26.54 5.30
N MET A 233 -6.92 25.87 6.43
CA MET A 233 -7.74 26.42 7.51
C MET A 233 -7.06 27.58 8.24
N LYS A 234 -5.74 27.75 8.11
CA LYS A 234 -5.02 28.90 8.69
C LYS A 234 -5.22 30.13 7.81
N ARG A 235 -5.24 31.29 8.46
CA ARG A 235 -5.53 32.56 7.78
C ARG A 235 -4.40 32.96 6.82
N ASP A 236 -4.78 33.67 5.76
CA ASP A 236 -3.87 34.34 4.82
C ASP A 236 -2.80 33.40 4.23
N LYS A 237 -1.57 33.89 4.04
CA LYS A 237 -0.44 33.13 3.49
C LYS A 237 0.28 32.25 4.53
N GLN A 238 -0.23 32.18 5.77
CA GLN A 238 0.48 31.51 6.86
C GLN A 238 0.63 30.02 6.58
N TRP A 239 -0.43 29.42 6.07
CA TRP A 239 -0.45 28.01 5.74
C TRP A 239 0.56 27.63 4.66
N GLN A 240 0.82 28.54 3.71
CA GLN A 240 1.76 28.32 2.61
C GLN A 240 3.20 28.25 3.10
N SER A 241 3.56 29.18 3.99
CA SER A 241 4.86 29.22 4.66
C SER A 241 5.07 27.97 5.49
N GLU A 242 4.09 27.59 6.30
CA GLU A 242 4.22 26.45 7.21
C GLU A 242 4.27 25.10 6.48
N LEU A 243 3.43 24.89 5.47
CA LEU A 243 3.51 23.72 4.59
C LEU A 243 4.90 23.61 3.95
N SER A 244 5.42 24.73 3.45
CA SER A 244 6.74 24.77 2.81
C SER A 244 7.87 24.53 3.81
N GLU A 245 7.76 25.01 5.05
CA GLU A 245 8.70 24.71 6.12
C GLU A 245 8.71 23.23 6.51
N ASP A 246 7.52 22.62 6.64
CA ASP A 246 7.41 21.19 6.95
C ASP A 246 8.06 20.33 5.85
N VAL A 247 7.83 20.67 4.57
CA VAL A 247 8.47 20.01 3.43
C VAL A 247 9.98 20.28 3.38
N ALA A 248 10.41 21.53 3.63
CA ALA A 248 11.81 21.91 3.64
C ALA A 248 12.63 21.15 4.69
N ARG A 249 12.05 20.90 5.88
CA ARG A 249 12.72 20.10 6.93
C ARG A 249 13.08 18.71 6.44
N PHE A 250 12.17 18.06 5.73
CA PHE A 250 12.43 16.73 5.16
C PHE A 250 13.39 16.81 3.98
N ALA A 251 13.25 17.81 3.10
CA ALA A 251 14.18 17.99 1.98
C ALA A 251 15.62 18.27 2.45
N ASN A 252 15.78 18.93 3.60
CA ASN A 252 17.06 19.19 4.26
C ASN A 252 17.56 18.04 5.17
N SER A 253 16.76 16.98 5.35
CA SER A 253 17.17 15.81 6.14
C SER A 253 18.00 14.84 5.29
N GLU A 254 18.68 13.89 5.93
CA GLU A 254 19.43 12.83 5.24
C GLU A 254 18.48 11.83 4.54
N TYR A 255 17.36 11.50 5.17
CA TYR A 255 16.46 10.42 4.75
C TYR A 255 15.20 10.88 4.03
N GLY A 256 14.99 12.20 3.86
CA GLY A 256 13.70 12.72 3.45
C GLY A 256 12.67 12.56 4.56
N GLY A 257 11.41 12.31 4.17
CA GLY A 257 10.34 11.98 5.11
C GLY A 257 8.96 11.95 4.46
N ILE A 258 7.96 11.70 5.30
CA ILE A 258 6.55 11.70 4.95
C ILE A 258 5.76 12.54 5.94
N LEU A 259 4.92 13.41 5.39
CA LEU A 259 3.94 14.20 6.12
C LEU A 259 2.55 13.64 5.84
N ILE A 260 1.79 13.31 6.86
CA ILE A 260 0.42 12.80 6.71
C ILE A 260 -0.57 13.75 7.39
N ILE A 261 -1.59 14.17 6.65
CA ILE A 261 -2.58 15.17 7.05
C ILE A 261 -3.93 14.47 7.11
N GLY A 262 -4.55 14.52 8.28
CA GLY A 262 -5.71 13.71 8.65
C GLY A 262 -5.43 12.71 9.75
N ILE A 263 -4.35 12.89 10.54
CA ILE A 263 -4.08 12.08 11.73
C ILE A 263 -3.85 13.02 12.93
N ARG A 264 -4.55 12.75 14.03
CA ARG A 264 -4.30 13.38 15.33
C ARG A 264 -3.25 12.58 16.10
N SER A 265 -2.19 13.25 16.53
CA SER A 265 -1.25 12.74 17.53
C SER A 265 -1.58 13.24 18.94
N GLU A 266 -1.10 12.53 19.95
CA GLU A 266 -1.14 12.94 21.36
C GLU A 266 0.20 12.67 22.03
N LYS A 267 0.57 13.52 22.99
CA LYS A 267 1.84 13.38 23.69
C LYS A 267 1.79 12.22 24.68
N ARG A 268 2.64 11.20 24.48
CA ARG A 268 2.84 10.05 25.38
C ARG A 268 4.32 9.89 25.66
N GLU A 269 4.69 9.80 26.93
CA GLU A 269 6.09 9.61 27.36
C GLU A 269 7.08 10.58 26.71
N GLY A 270 6.63 11.81 26.46
CA GLY A 270 7.45 12.87 25.86
C GLY A 270 7.48 12.90 24.33
N ARG A 271 6.89 11.91 23.64
CA ARG A 271 6.80 11.86 22.17
C ARG A 271 5.37 12.03 21.68
N ASP A 272 5.21 12.55 20.47
CA ASP A 272 3.89 12.63 19.83
C ASP A 272 3.56 11.30 19.17
N VAL A 273 2.48 10.65 19.62
CA VAL A 273 2.05 9.32 19.17
C VAL A 273 0.76 9.44 18.39
N LEU A 274 0.71 8.84 17.20
CA LEU A 274 -0.45 8.82 16.32
C LEU A 274 -1.61 8.13 17.03
N LYS A 275 -2.70 8.86 17.27
CA LYS A 275 -3.79 8.42 18.14
C LYS A 275 -5.05 8.01 17.40
N LYS A 276 -5.46 8.82 16.41
CA LYS A 276 -6.71 8.59 15.67
C LYS A 276 -6.64 9.23 14.29
N LEU A 277 -7.25 8.57 13.31
CA LEU A 277 -7.57 9.16 12.01
C LEU A 277 -8.66 10.23 12.15
N THR A 278 -8.44 11.35 11.49
CA THR A 278 -9.33 12.51 11.42
C THR A 278 -9.43 12.93 9.95
N PRO A 279 -10.21 12.22 9.12
CA PRO A 279 -10.28 12.49 7.70
C PRO A 279 -10.69 13.94 7.43
N LEU A 280 -10.07 14.53 6.41
CA LEU A 280 -10.29 15.89 5.98
C LEU A 280 -11.57 15.94 5.11
N PRO A 281 -12.29 17.08 5.07
CA PRO A 281 -13.35 17.26 4.09
C PRO A 281 -12.78 17.12 2.67
N ILE A 282 -13.44 16.33 1.82
CA ILE A 282 -13.01 16.09 0.43
C ILE A 282 -12.87 17.42 -0.32
N ASP A 283 -11.70 17.68 -0.91
CA ASP A 283 -11.46 18.85 -1.75
C ASP A 283 -10.55 18.49 -2.93
N GLY A 284 -11.18 18.37 -4.12
CA GLY A 284 -10.49 18.01 -5.36
C GLY A 284 -9.45 19.03 -5.87
N ARG A 285 -9.22 20.14 -5.18
CA ARG A 285 -8.16 21.12 -5.51
C ARG A 285 -7.06 21.20 -4.45
N ARG A 286 -7.16 20.46 -3.34
CA ARG A 286 -6.21 20.56 -2.22
C ARG A 286 -4.79 20.19 -2.63
N VAL A 287 -4.64 19.06 -3.31
CA VAL A 287 -3.33 18.57 -3.80
C VAL A 287 -2.66 19.60 -4.71
N ASP A 288 -3.38 20.14 -5.69
CA ASP A 288 -2.86 21.16 -6.60
C ASP A 288 -2.44 22.45 -5.87
N ARG A 289 -3.25 22.90 -4.90
CA ARG A 289 -2.92 24.08 -4.08
C ARG A 289 -1.65 23.85 -3.25
N TYR A 290 -1.46 22.65 -2.72
CA TYR A 290 -0.26 22.30 -1.95
C TYR A 290 0.96 22.28 -2.85
N HIS A 291 0.87 21.66 -4.03
CA HIS A 291 1.92 21.71 -5.05
C HIS A 291 2.31 23.15 -5.40
N GLN A 292 1.34 23.97 -5.79
CA GLN A 292 1.58 25.37 -6.16
C GLN A 292 2.18 26.18 -5.00
N SER A 293 1.72 25.94 -3.77
CA SER A 293 2.26 26.59 -2.59
C SER A 293 3.73 26.24 -2.36
N ILE A 294 4.07 24.96 -2.42
CA ILE A 294 5.44 24.49 -2.21
C ILE A 294 6.35 25.02 -3.32
N ASP A 295 5.94 24.92 -4.59
CA ASP A 295 6.76 25.36 -5.73
C ASP A 295 7.02 26.88 -5.71
N SER A 296 6.11 27.68 -5.16
CA SER A 296 6.25 29.13 -5.10
C SER A 296 7.04 29.64 -3.89
N HIS A 297 7.22 28.81 -2.86
CA HIS A 297 7.86 29.22 -1.61
C HIS A 297 9.13 28.43 -1.28
N LEU A 298 9.36 27.26 -1.87
CA LEU A 298 10.50 26.40 -1.57
C LEU A 298 11.51 26.41 -2.72
N HIS A 299 12.77 26.71 -2.42
CA HIS A 299 13.85 26.74 -3.41
C HIS A 299 15.13 26.02 -2.93
N PRO A 300 15.78 25.18 -3.76
CA PRO A 300 15.35 24.78 -5.11
C PRO A 300 14.07 23.90 -5.06
N PRO A 301 13.41 23.64 -6.20
CA PRO A 301 12.32 22.67 -6.26
C PRO A 301 12.76 21.30 -5.72
N VAL A 302 11.86 20.59 -5.05
CA VAL A 302 12.14 19.26 -4.47
C VAL A 302 12.01 18.20 -5.55
N ASP A 303 13.08 17.43 -5.79
CA ASP A 303 13.05 16.37 -6.80
C ASP A 303 12.16 15.21 -6.35
N ARG A 304 11.27 14.77 -7.25
CA ARG A 304 10.36 13.62 -7.06
C ARG A 304 9.43 13.76 -5.85
N LEU A 305 9.07 14.99 -5.48
CA LEU A 305 8.00 15.26 -4.51
C LEU A 305 6.70 14.57 -4.96
N ARG A 306 6.03 13.86 -4.03
CA ARG A 306 4.69 13.29 -4.27
C ARG A 306 3.72 13.89 -3.27
N ILE A 307 2.59 14.38 -3.75
CA ILE A 307 1.46 14.84 -2.95
C ILE A 307 0.23 14.14 -3.49
N GLU A 308 -0.40 13.33 -2.66
CA GLU A 308 -1.55 12.51 -3.06
C GLU A 308 -2.59 12.53 -1.94
N SER A 309 -3.81 12.13 -2.27
CA SER A 309 -4.85 11.86 -1.29
C SER A 309 -5.48 10.49 -1.52
N VAL A 310 -5.97 9.89 -0.44
CA VAL A 310 -6.77 8.66 -0.48
C VAL A 310 -8.12 8.93 0.20
N PRO A 311 -9.23 8.43 -0.37
CA PRO A 311 -10.51 8.41 0.32
C PRO A 311 -10.40 7.63 1.63
N TYR A 312 -11.01 8.15 2.69
CA TYR A 312 -11.09 7.45 3.97
C TYR A 312 -12.39 7.85 4.69
N GLU A 313 -13.26 6.88 4.93
CA GLU A 313 -14.64 7.11 5.40
C GLU A 313 -15.34 8.18 4.53
N ASP A 314 -15.93 9.20 5.14
CA ASP A 314 -16.65 10.27 4.45
C ASP A 314 -15.75 11.45 4.04
N GLY A 315 -14.42 11.26 4.10
CA GLY A 315 -13.43 12.29 3.84
C GLY A 315 -12.21 11.77 3.08
N GLU A 316 -11.08 12.47 3.23
CA GLU A 316 -9.81 12.08 2.63
C GLU A 316 -8.64 12.25 3.59
N VAL A 317 -7.56 11.51 3.35
CA VAL A 317 -6.26 11.72 3.98
C VAL A 317 -5.28 12.16 2.91
N VAL A 318 -4.59 13.28 3.14
CA VAL A 318 -3.54 13.79 2.26
C VAL A 318 -2.18 13.38 2.81
N TYR A 319 -1.26 13.00 1.94
CA TYR A 319 0.07 12.61 2.34
C TYR A 319 1.10 13.12 1.33
N ILE A 320 2.24 13.53 1.86
CA ILE A 320 3.34 14.15 1.10
C ILE A 320 4.60 13.34 1.37
N LEU A 321 5.08 12.64 0.34
CA LEU A 321 6.38 11.98 0.39
C LEU A 321 7.44 12.94 -0.16
N VAL A 322 8.42 13.25 0.70
CA VAL A 322 9.60 14.03 0.37
C VAL A 322 10.79 13.07 0.29
N PRO A 323 11.28 12.70 -0.90
CA PRO A 323 12.42 11.79 -1.01
C PRO A 323 13.72 12.44 -0.50
N PRO A 324 14.73 11.63 -0.10
CA PRO A 324 16.09 12.12 0.13
C PRO A 324 16.57 12.97 -1.05
N GLN A 325 17.10 14.16 -0.75
CA GLN A 325 17.64 15.08 -1.74
C GLN A 325 19.17 15.00 -1.75
N PRO A 326 19.83 15.16 -2.93
CA PRO A 326 21.28 15.23 -3.02
C PRO A 326 21.87 16.37 -2.17
N GLU A 327 23.04 16.16 -1.58
CA GLU A 327 23.69 17.14 -0.70
C GLU A 327 24.02 18.45 -1.43
N GLU A 328 24.38 18.37 -2.72
CA GLU A 328 24.67 19.53 -3.57
C GLU A 328 23.47 20.45 -3.82
N ARG A 329 22.24 19.96 -3.58
CA ARG A 329 21.01 20.76 -3.69
C ARG A 329 20.61 21.40 -2.35
N LYS A 330 21.21 20.95 -1.26
CA LYS A 330 20.95 21.50 0.08
C LYS A 330 21.78 22.77 0.29
N PRO A 331 21.26 23.75 1.06
CA PRO A 331 19.98 23.73 1.75
C PRO A 331 18.80 24.19 0.88
N PHE A 332 17.63 23.60 1.13
CA PHE A 332 16.33 24.08 0.70
C PHE A 332 15.88 25.24 1.59
N LEU A 333 15.50 26.34 0.93
CA LEU A 333 15.14 27.63 1.50
C LEU A 333 13.64 27.85 1.37
N VAL A 334 12.99 28.31 2.44
CA VAL A 334 11.61 28.78 2.37
C VAL A 334 11.61 30.30 2.26
N GLN A 335 10.95 30.82 1.24
CA GLN A 335 10.71 32.23 1.04
C GLN A 335 9.41 32.64 1.74
N GLY A 336 9.46 33.75 2.45
CA GLY A 336 8.34 34.26 3.22
C GLY A 336 8.29 33.66 4.61
N ALA A 337 7.95 34.49 5.59
CA ALA A 337 7.67 34.05 6.95
C ALA A 337 6.57 34.92 7.57
N PHE A 338 5.85 34.39 8.55
CA PHE A 338 4.97 35.18 9.40
C PHE A 338 5.73 35.68 10.63
N ILE A 339 5.91 37.00 10.73
CA ILE A 339 6.57 37.66 11.86
C ILE A 339 5.60 38.71 12.41
N ASP A 340 5.36 38.67 13.72
CA ASP A 340 4.44 39.58 14.42
C ASP A 340 3.05 39.68 13.77
N GLY A 341 2.52 38.53 13.32
CA GLY A 341 1.20 38.42 12.70
C GLY A 341 1.12 38.99 11.27
N ARG A 342 2.25 39.34 10.65
CA ARG A 342 2.31 39.82 9.26
C ARG A 342 3.19 38.93 8.40
N TYR A 343 2.74 38.66 7.18
CA TYR A 343 3.55 37.97 6.18
C TYR A 343 4.64 38.90 5.65
N GLN A 344 5.89 38.46 5.67
CA GLN A 344 7.04 39.17 5.13
C GLN A 344 7.69 38.34 4.03
N GLN A 345 7.52 38.75 2.76
CA GLN A 345 8.05 38.02 1.60
C GLN A 345 9.58 38.05 1.48
N GLY A 346 10.23 39.07 2.04
CA GLY A 346 11.69 39.25 1.96
C GLY A 346 12.49 38.42 2.96
N VAL A 347 11.82 37.65 3.82
CA VAL A 347 12.47 36.77 4.79
C VAL A 347 12.72 35.42 4.13
N ILE A 348 13.90 34.86 4.37
CA ILE A 348 14.23 33.48 4.03
C ILE A 348 14.45 32.68 5.30
N SER A 349 13.94 31.45 5.31
CA SER A 349 14.13 30.50 6.40
C SER A 349 14.85 29.26 5.88
N ILE A 350 15.82 28.77 6.63
CA ILE A 350 16.44 27.47 6.39
C ILE A 350 16.17 26.63 7.62
N VAL A 351 15.31 25.63 7.46
CA VAL A 351 14.92 24.76 8.56
C VAL A 351 15.62 23.43 8.39
N ARG A 352 16.34 23.00 9.43
CA ARG A 352 16.95 21.67 9.49
C ARG A 352 16.29 20.85 10.59
N ARG A 353 16.11 19.57 10.33
CA ARG A 353 15.63 18.63 11.32
C ARG A 353 16.81 18.10 12.15
N ARG A 354 16.63 17.99 13.48
CA ARG A 354 17.54 17.31 14.41
C ARG A 354 16.69 16.45 15.34
N GLY A 355 16.55 15.17 15.02
CA GLY A 355 15.59 14.28 15.67
C GLY A 355 14.15 14.71 15.36
N GLU A 356 13.33 14.88 16.40
CA GLU A 356 11.94 15.37 16.29
C GLU A 356 11.84 16.90 16.23
N HIS A 357 12.96 17.63 16.43
CA HIS A 357 12.95 19.08 16.51
C HIS A 357 13.48 19.76 15.25
N SER A 358 13.00 20.98 15.02
CA SER A 358 13.52 21.87 13.99
C SER A 358 14.52 22.85 14.59
N ILE A 359 15.66 23.02 13.93
CA ILE A 359 16.66 24.04 14.27
C ILE A 359 16.79 24.97 13.07
N PRO A 360 16.44 26.27 13.22
CA PRO A 360 16.68 27.23 12.16
C PRO A 360 18.19 27.45 12.01
N VAL A 361 18.66 27.51 10.76
CA VAL A 361 20.03 27.93 10.48
C VAL A 361 20.13 29.43 10.74
N THR A 362 21.14 29.83 11.50
CA THR A 362 21.33 31.22 11.90
C THR A 362 21.85 32.06 10.74
N ALA A 363 21.60 33.38 10.79
CA ALA A 363 22.16 34.31 9.81
C ALA A 363 23.70 34.25 9.71
N ARG A 364 24.39 33.91 10.82
CA ARG A 364 25.85 33.74 10.85
C ARG A 364 26.31 32.54 10.03
N GLU A 365 25.60 31.41 10.16
CA GLU A 365 25.88 30.20 9.37
C GLU A 365 25.58 30.43 7.89
N ILE A 366 24.47 31.10 7.56
CA ILE A 366 24.15 31.49 6.17
C ILE A 366 25.27 32.35 5.58
N HIS A 367 25.70 33.39 6.32
CA HIS A 367 26.81 34.23 5.89
C HIS A 367 28.10 33.43 5.66
N ALA A 368 28.42 32.48 6.56
CA ALA A 368 29.61 31.64 6.42
C ALA A 368 29.56 30.76 5.16
N MET A 369 28.42 30.13 4.86
CA MET A 369 28.22 29.34 3.64
C MET A 369 28.42 30.20 2.38
N LEU A 370 27.80 31.39 2.34
CA LEU A 370 27.95 32.33 1.22
C LEU A 370 29.39 32.83 1.06
N ALA A 371 30.07 33.14 2.16
CA ALA A 371 31.45 33.59 2.13
C ALA A 371 32.39 32.50 1.59
N ALA A 372 32.21 31.25 2.02
CA ALA A 372 32.97 30.09 1.55
C ALA A 372 32.74 29.85 0.04
N GLY A 373 31.48 29.85 -0.42
CA GLY A 373 31.15 29.69 -1.84
C GLY A 373 31.78 30.79 -2.71
N ARG A 374 31.71 32.05 -2.29
CA ARG A 374 32.36 33.17 -3.00
C ARG A 374 33.88 33.02 -3.06
N ALA A 375 34.51 32.50 -2.01
CA ALA A 375 35.95 32.28 -1.99
C ALA A 375 36.38 31.17 -2.97
N LEU A 376 35.61 30.08 -3.03
CA LEU A 376 35.85 28.97 -3.98
C LEU A 376 35.73 29.44 -5.43
N LEU A 377 34.62 30.11 -5.77
CA LEU A 377 34.38 30.61 -7.13
C LEU A 377 35.45 31.61 -7.60
N ARG A 378 36.02 32.42 -6.68
CA ARG A 378 37.15 33.31 -7.00
C ARG A 378 38.44 32.57 -7.30
N ARG A 379 38.69 31.41 -6.69
CA ARG A 379 39.87 30.57 -6.98
C ARG A 379 39.76 29.93 -8.35
N GLU A 380 38.60 29.36 -8.68
CA GLU A 380 38.34 28.75 -9.99
C GLU A 380 38.44 29.76 -11.15
N ALA A 381 38.01 31.01 -10.91
CA ALA A 381 38.13 32.09 -11.89
C ALA A 381 39.58 32.60 -12.10
N ASN A 382 40.55 32.18 -11.28
CA ASN A 382 41.95 32.61 -11.39
C ASN A 382 42.93 31.44 -11.17
N PRO A 383 43.02 30.48 -12.10
CA PRO A 383 43.83 29.28 -11.95
C PRO A 383 45.36 29.53 -11.94
N TYR A 384 45.82 30.76 -12.20
CA TYR A 384 47.24 31.10 -12.36
C TYR A 384 47.90 31.76 -11.13
N ARG A 385 47.31 31.64 -9.93
CA ARG A 385 47.87 32.24 -8.70
C ARG A 385 48.65 31.28 -7.78
N GLU A 386 48.89 30.05 -8.22
CA GLU A 386 49.83 29.13 -7.56
C GLU A 386 51.12 29.02 -8.41
N GLN A 387 51.95 30.06 -8.36
CA GLN A 387 53.39 30.01 -8.64
C GLN A 387 54.12 30.88 -7.63
#